data_AF-A0A1T5A6Q6-F1
#
_entry.id   AF-A0A1T5A6Q6-F1
#
_cell.length_a   1.000
_cell.length_b   1.000
_cell.length_c   1.000
_cell.angle_alpha   90.00
_cell.angle_beta   90.00
_cell.angle_gamma   90.00
#
_symmetry.space_group_name_H-M   'P 1'
#
loop_
_entity.id
_entity.type
_entity.pdbx_description
1 polymer ?
#
loop_
_entity_poly.entity_id
_entity_poly.type
_entity_poly.pdbx_seq_one_letter_code
_entity_poly.pdbx_strand_id
1 'polypeptide(L)' 'MNLQYITDTKGHKSAVLLPLKDWEQIQKDLDELERLRNKKLFMTELAEAVEEMKLIKEGKKQARNAEDFLNEL' A
#
# COMPACT_ATOMS: atom_id res chain seq x y z
N MET A 1 -21.21 2.16 -14.59
CA MET A 1 -20.24 1.48 -15.47
C MET A 1 -20.89 1.00 -16.76
N ASN A 2 -20.72 1.80 -17.82
CA ASN A 2 -21.05 1.43 -19.20
C ASN A 2 -19.75 1.42 -20.01
N LEU A 3 -19.20 0.24 -20.27
CA LEU A 3 -17.88 0.08 -20.89
C LEU A 3 -18.03 -0.10 -22.40
N GLN A 4 -17.20 0.58 -23.17
CA GLN A 4 -17.02 0.28 -24.59
C GLN A 4 -15.58 -0.17 -24.83
N TYR A 5 -15.38 -1.02 -25.82
CA TYR A 5 -14.06 -1.55 -26.13
C TYR A 5 -13.66 -1.10 -27.53
N ILE A 6 -12.42 -0.67 -27.66
CA ILE A 6 -11.80 -0.42 -28.96
C ILE A 6 -11.03 -1.69 -29.32
N THR A 7 -11.34 -2.26 -30.48
CA THR A 7 -10.66 -3.44 -31.02
C THR A 7 -9.69 -3.01 -32.11
N ASP A 8 -8.50 -3.61 -32.11
CA ASP A 8 -7.53 -3.47 -33.20
C ASP A 8 -8.04 -4.15 -34.49
N THR A 9 -7.29 -3.99 -35.58
CA THR A 9 -7.61 -4.58 -36.89
C THR A 9 -7.56 -6.11 -36.93
N LYS A 10 -7.03 -6.75 -35.88
CA LYS A 10 -6.98 -8.21 -35.70
C LYS A 10 -8.10 -8.71 -34.79
N GLY A 11 -8.96 -7.83 -34.30
CA GLY A 11 -10.08 -8.15 -33.40
C GLY A 11 -9.69 -8.23 -31.92
N HIS A 12 -8.45 -7.89 -31.54
CA HIS A 12 -8.06 -7.85 -30.13
C HIS A 12 -8.47 -6.53 -29.49
N LYS A 13 -9.01 -6.60 -28.27
CA LYS A 13 -9.35 -5.40 -27.49
C LYS A 13 -8.06 -4.68 -27.06
N SER A 14 -7.85 -3.48 -27.56
CA SER A 14 -6.64 -2.67 -27.30
C SER A 14 -6.89 -1.56 -26.29
N ALA A 15 -8.12 -1.08 -26.15
CA ALA A 15 -8.48 -0.07 -25.15
C ALA A 15 -9.92 -0.23 -24.65
N VAL A 16 -10.18 0.37 -23.49
CA VAL A 16 -11.51 0.49 -22.89
C VAL A 16 -11.88 1.97 -22.76
N LEU A 17 -13.09 2.32 -23.18
CA LEU A 17 -13.69 3.62 -22.93
C LEU A 17 -14.61 3.48 -21.72
N LEU A 18 -14.39 4.37 -20.75
CA LEU A 18 -15.12 4.44 -19.50
C LEU A 18 -15.68 5.86 -19.33
N PRO A 19 -16.91 6.03 -18.82
CA PRO A 19 -17.39 7.35 -18.43
C PRO A 19 -16.44 7.99 -17.42
N LEU A 20 -16.11 9.27 -17.62
CA LEU A 20 -15.13 9.97 -16.80
C LEU A 20 -15.46 9.91 -15.30
N LYS A 21 -16.74 10.04 -14.94
CA LYS A 21 -17.21 9.92 -13.55
C LYS A 21 -16.87 8.57 -12.92
N ASP A 22 -17.02 7.49 -13.68
CA ASP A 22 -16.68 6.14 -13.20
C ASP A 22 -15.16 6.00 -13.05
N TRP A 23 -14.36 6.60 -13.95
CA TRP A 23 -12.89 6.62 -13.84
C TRP A 23 -12.41 7.36 -12.60
N GLU A 24 -12.92 8.58 -12.38
CA GLU A 24 -12.57 9.40 -11.23
C GLU A 24 -12.91 8.71 -9.90
N GLN A 25 -14.03 7.98 -9.85
CA GLN A 25 -14.39 7.20 -8.66
C GLN A 25 -13.39 6.06 -8.43
N ILE A 26 -13.03 5.31 -9.47
CA ILE A 26 -12.04 4.24 -9.37
C ILE A 26 -10.70 4.77 -8.87
N GLN A 27 -10.25 5.94 -9.37
CA GLN A 27 -9.01 6.56 -8.90
C GLN A 27 -9.07 6.89 -7.41
N LYS A 28 -10.16 7.49 -6.94
CA LYS A 28 -10.35 7.81 -5.51
C LYS A 28 -10.36 6.55 -4.64
N ASP A 29 -11.03 5.50 -5.09
CA ASP A 29 -11.10 4.24 -4.35
C ASP A 29 -9.73 3.57 -4.27
N LEU A 30 -8.91 3.65 -5.32
CA LEU A 30 -7.53 3.15 -5.34
C LEU A 30 -6.62 3.96 -4.40
N ASP A 31 -6.72 5.28 -4.41
CA ASP A 31 -5.96 6.15 -3.51
C ASP A 31 -6.28 5.85 -2.03
N GLU A 32 -7.57 5.66 -1.72
CA GLU A 32 -7.99 5.31 -0.36
C GLU A 32 -7.51 3.90 0.03
N LEU A 33 -7.57 2.93 -0.89
CA LEU A 33 -7.05 1.58 -0.66
C LEU A 33 -5.55 1.59 -0.37
N GLU A 34 -4.77 2.37 -1.13
CA GLU A 34 -3.34 2.53 -0.91
C GLU A 34 -3.07 3.19 0.45
N ARG A 35 -3.82 4.25 0.79
CA ARG A 35 -3.73 4.89 2.11
C ARG A 35 -4.00 3.91 3.25
N LEU A 36 -5.03 3.08 3.13
CA LEU A 36 -5.37 2.06 4.12
C LEU A 36 -4.30 0.97 4.22
N ARG A 37 -3.73 0.53 3.10
CA ARG A 37 -2.63 -0.44 3.06
C ARG A 37 -1.40 0.12 3.77
N ASN A 38 -1.01 1.35 3.47
CA ASN A 38 0.14 2.00 4.09
C ASN A 38 -0.08 2.21 5.60
N LYS A 39 -1.31 2.59 6.00
CA LYS A 39 -1.68 2.69 7.41
C LYS A 39 -1.57 1.33 8.12
N LYS A 40 -2.02 0.25 7.49
CA LYS A 40 -1.92 -1.10 8.06
C LYS A 40 -0.46 -1.50 8.24
N LEU A 41 0.38 -1.31 7.22
CA LEU A 41 1.81 -1.61 7.28
C LEU A 41 2.48 -0.85 8.43
N PHE A 42 2.27 0.47 8.48
CA PHE A 42 2.80 1.32 9.55
C PHE A 42 2.36 0.86 10.95
N MET A 43 1.09 0.50 11.13
CA MET A 43 0.61 0.02 12.43
C MET A 43 1.20 -1.34 12.83
N THR A 44 1.44 -2.22 11.85
CA THR A 44 2.11 -3.51 12.08
C THR A 44 3.57 -3.30 12.49
N GLU A 45 4.32 -2.50 11.73
CA GLU A 45 5.71 -2.15 12.04
C GLU A 45 5.83 -1.46 13.41
N LEU A 46 4.91 -0.56 13.73
CA LEU A 46 4.87 0.10 15.03
C LEU A 46 4.62 -0.90 16.18
N ALA A 47 3.72 -1.86 16.00
CA ALA A 47 3.45 -2.89 17.00
C ALA A 47 4.67 -3.79 17.23
N GLU A 48 5.37 -4.17 16.16
CA GLU A 48 6.61 -4.94 16.23
C GLU A 48 7.72 -4.17 16.97
N ALA A 49 7.90 -2.89 16.66
CA ALA A 49 8.86 -2.03 17.34
C ALA A 49 8.55 -1.87 18.84
N VAL A 50 7.28 -1.74 19.22
CA VAL A 50 6.85 -1.68 20.62
C VAL A 50 7.18 -2.99 21.35
N GLU A 51 6.97 -4.14 20.72
CA GLU A 51 7.27 -5.44 21.32
C GLU A 51 8.78 -5.66 21.45
N GLU A 52 9.56 -5.26 20.44
CA GLU A 52 11.03 -5.24 20.50
C GLU A 52 11.53 -4.42 21.70
N MET A 53 10.94 -3.23 21.92
CA MET A 53 11.30 -2.37 23.05
C MET A 53 10.96 -2.99 24.41
N LYS A 54 9.90 -3.79 24.52
CA LYS A 54 9.61 -4.53 25.77
C LYS A 54 10.69 -5.57 26.04
N LEU A 55 11.08 -6.35 25.04
CA LEU A 55 12.15 -7.36 25.19
C LEU A 55 13.49 -6.74 25.56
N ILE A 56 13.81 -5.56 25.03
CA ILE A 56 14.98 -4.78 25.40
C ILE A 56 14.90 -4.35 26.87
N LYS A 57 13.76 -3.80 27.31
CA LYS A 57 13.55 -3.40 28.71
C LYS A 57 13.62 -4.58 29.69
N GLU A 58 13.18 -5.76 29.27
CA GLU A 58 13.27 -7.00 30.05
C GLU A 58 14.68 -7.61 30.05
N GLY A 59 15.64 -7.02 29.32
CA GLY A 59 17.01 -7.53 29.19
C GLY A 59 17.14 -8.79 28.34
N LYS A 60 16.08 -9.18 27.62
CA LYS A 60 16.05 -10.37 26.75
C LYS A 60 16.61 -10.12 25.35
N LYS A 61 16.73 -8.85 24.95
CA LYS A 61 17.30 -8.41 23.67
C LYS A 61 18.23 -7.22 23.90
N GLN A 62 19.36 -7.17 23.20
CA GLN A 62 20.25 -6.01 23.25
C GLN A 62 19.65 -4.85 22.44
N ALA A 63 19.70 -3.64 22.99
CA ALA A 63 19.36 -2.44 22.25
C ALA A 63 20.33 -2.25 21.08
N ARG A 64 19.79 -1.89 19.92
CA ARG A 64 20.57 -1.45 18.76
C ARG A 64 20.47 0.06 18.60
N ASN A 65 21.43 0.65 17.89
CA ASN A 65 21.42 2.08 17.60
C ASN A 65 20.18 2.41 16.73
N ALA A 66 19.51 3.52 17.06
CA ALA A 66 18.37 4.02 16.31
C ALA A 66 18.74 4.41 14.86
N GLU A 67 19.97 4.87 14.65
CA GLU A 67 20.47 5.26 13.32
C GLU A 67 20.69 4.05 12.41
N ASP A 68 21.22 2.95 12.96
CA ASP A 68 21.37 1.68 12.23
C ASP A 68 19.99 1.08 11.90
N PHE A 69 19.03 1.16 12.81
CA PHE A 69 17.67 0.68 12.58
C PHE A 69 16.95 1.44 11.46
N LEU A 70 17.09 2.77 11.38
CA LEU A 70 16.43 3.58 10.36
C LEU A 70 17.03 3.36 8.95
N ASN A 71 18.28 2.90 8.85
CA ASN A 71 18.95 2.64 7.58
C ASN A 71 18.64 1.25 6.99
N GLU A 72 17.91 0.39 7.71
CA GLU A 72 17.47 -0.94 7.25
C GLU A 72 16.11 -0.92 6.51
N LEU A 73 15.39 0.21 6.53
CA LEU A 73 14.08 0.43 5.91
C LEU A 73 14.18 1.06 4.51
#